data_AF-A0A6J2TFP6-F1
#
_entry.id   AF-A0A6J2TFP6-F1
#
_cell.length_a   1.000
_cell.length_b   1.000
_cell.length_c   1.000
_cell.angle_alpha   90.00
_cell.angle_beta   90.00
_cell.angle_gamma   90.00
#
_symmetry.space_group_name_H-M   'P 1'
#
loop_
_entity.id
_entity.type
_entity.pdbx_description
1 polymer ?
#
loop_
_entity_poly.entity_id
_entity_poly.type
_entity_poly.pdbx_seq_one_letter_code
_entity_poly.pdbx_strand_id
1 'polypeptide(L)'
;MWKIKIWTKLLLALLVTIVAVEALVDRARDNGDIYIVSHYTFDGDIDDISTTTPKPADPDYIDFDEITHICNASFITPISNVLTFNSTGSLPDDNDTTSMCYFRCFFEKSGLMDNFKLNAELVRKYVWPATGDSIEYCESQGKETETNGCIRGFAIVKCVMLRALTDARNKPTV
;
A
#
# COMPACT_ATOMS: atom_id res chain seq x y z
N MET A 1 51.20 20.96 47.39
CA MET A 1 51.05 20.38 46.04
C MET A 1 50.07 19.20 45.95
N TRP A 2 49.93 18.34 46.97
CA TRP A 2 49.05 17.16 46.89
C TRP A 2 47.54 17.49 46.85
N LYS A 3 47.09 18.51 47.61
CA LYS A 3 45.68 18.94 47.62
C LYS A 3 45.21 19.33 46.20
N ILE A 4 45.95 20.16 45.47
CA ILE A 4 45.57 20.64 44.12
C ILE A 4 45.34 19.49 43.13
N LYS A 5 46.11 18.40 43.23
CA LYS A 5 45.96 17.19 42.39
C LYS A 5 44.69 16.39 42.72
N ILE A 6 44.23 16.43 43.96
CA ILE A 6 42.98 15.76 44.38
C ILE A 6 41.77 16.55 43.87
N TRP A 7 41.81 17.88 44.00
CA TRP A 7 40.73 18.74 43.52
C TRP A 7 40.56 18.68 41.99
N THR A 8 41.66 18.62 41.23
CA THR A 8 41.59 18.46 39.76
C THR A 8 41.02 17.11 39.33
N LYS A 9 41.34 16.01 40.03
CA LYS A 9 40.76 14.69 39.73
C LYS A 9 39.27 14.62 40.07
N LEU A 10 38.85 15.23 41.17
CA LEU A 10 37.44 15.34 41.55
C LEU A 10 36.64 16.16 40.54
N LEU A 11 37.20 17.27 40.06
CA LEU A 11 36.56 18.13 39.06
C LEU A 11 36.42 17.43 37.70
N LEU A 12 37.44 16.66 37.29
CA LEU A 12 37.38 15.85 36.08
C LEU A 12 36.35 14.72 36.18
N ALA A 13 36.28 14.04 37.33
CA ALA A 13 35.28 12.99 37.58
C ALA A 13 33.85 13.56 37.57
N LEU A 14 33.65 14.74 38.15
CA LEU A 14 32.36 15.43 38.14
C LEU A 14 31.91 15.82 36.73
N LEU A 15 32.83 16.34 35.91
CA LEU A 15 32.54 16.69 34.51
C LEU A 15 32.18 15.46 33.67
N VAL A 16 32.88 14.33 33.85
CA VAL A 16 32.56 13.07 33.14
C VAL A 16 31.18 12.55 33.55
N THR A 17 30.78 12.69 34.82
CA THR A 17 29.44 12.28 35.26
C THR A 17 28.34 13.15 34.67
N ILE A 18 28.54 14.47 34.51
CA ILE A 18 27.52 15.36 33.93
C ILE A 18 27.26 15.01 32.46
N VAL A 19 28.30 14.77 31.66
CA VAL A 19 28.16 14.38 30.24
C VAL A 19 27.44 13.03 30.09
N ALA A 20 27.66 12.10 31.03
CA ALA A 20 26.98 10.80 31.01
C ALA A 20 25.47 10.89 31.32
N VAL A 21 25.03 11.90 32.08
CA VAL A 21 23.59 12.11 32.34
C VAL A 21 22.90 12.69 31.11
N GLU A 22 23.52 13.63 30.39
CA GLU A 22 22.94 14.19 29.15
C GLU A 22 22.75 13.10 28.07
N ALA A 23 23.72 12.18 27.93
CA ALA A 23 23.64 11.08 26.97
C ALA A 23 22.58 10.00 27.29
N LEU A 24 22.05 9.97 28.53
CA LEU A 24 20.99 9.03 28.93
C LEU A 24 19.58 9.65 28.86
N VAL A 25 19.47 10.97 28.67
CA VAL A 25 18.19 11.70 28.65
C VAL A 25 17.58 11.83 27.24
N ASP A 26 18.32 11.53 26.17
CA ASP A 26 17.79 11.51 24.79
C ASP A 26 17.03 10.22 24.42
N ARG A 27 16.61 9.42 25.41
CA ARG A 27 15.73 8.28 25.19
C ARG A 27 14.27 8.75 25.09
N ALA A 28 13.87 9.11 23.88
CA ALA A 28 12.51 9.16 23.34
C ALA A 28 11.38 9.44 24.37
N ARG A 29 11.03 10.71 24.54
CA ARG A 29 9.71 11.10 25.05
C ARG A 29 8.77 11.35 23.87
N ASP A 30 8.45 10.25 23.18
CA ASP A 30 7.42 10.22 22.15
C ASP A 30 6.06 10.10 22.84
N ASN A 31 5.45 11.26 23.09
CA ASN A 31 4.11 11.38 23.66
C ASN A 31 3.16 12.08 22.66
N GLY A 32 3.52 12.10 21.38
CA GLY A 32 2.65 12.59 20.33
C GLY A 32 1.97 11.40 19.69
N ASP A 33 0.68 11.21 19.97
CA ASP A 33 -0.13 10.21 19.29
C ASP A 33 0.11 10.30 17.77
N ILE A 34 0.62 9.22 17.17
CA ILE A 34 0.58 9.08 15.71
C ILE A 34 -0.89 8.83 15.36
N TYR A 35 -1.62 9.89 15.03
CA TYR A 35 -2.88 9.74 14.34
C TYR A 35 -2.59 9.54 12.85
N ILE A 36 -2.91 8.35 12.35
CA ILE A 36 -3.10 8.12 10.92
C ILE A 36 -4.28 8.98 10.52
N VAL A 37 -4.01 10.13 9.90
CA VAL A 37 -5.04 10.91 9.22
C VAL A 37 -5.43 10.11 7.98
N SER A 38 -6.40 9.21 8.14
CA SER A 38 -7.13 8.69 7.00
C SER A 38 -7.79 9.89 6.33
N HIS A 39 -7.42 10.17 5.08
CA HIS A 39 -7.94 11.28 4.29
C HIS A 39 -9.46 11.12 4.09
N TYR A 40 -10.23 11.62 5.05
CA TYR A 40 -11.62 12.00 4.81
C TYR A 40 -11.58 13.27 3.97
N THR A 41 -12.34 13.24 2.88
CA THR A 41 -12.64 14.36 1.99
C THR A 41 -12.85 15.64 2.81
N PHE A 42 -11.99 16.62 2.58
CA PHE A 42 -12.01 17.91 3.25
C PHE A 42 -13.09 18.78 2.61
N ASP A 43 -14.33 18.61 3.06
CA ASP A 43 -15.44 19.52 2.78
C ASP A 43 -16.24 19.73 4.08
N GLY A 44 -16.11 20.91 4.68
CA GLY A 44 -17.06 21.43 5.67
C GLY A 44 -16.62 21.40 7.14
N ASP A 45 -16.39 22.61 7.65
CA ASP A 45 -16.63 23.10 9.01
C ASP A 45 -15.87 22.46 10.20
N ILE A 46 -14.82 23.19 10.60
CA ILE A 46 -14.27 23.17 11.97
C ILE A 46 -15.39 23.61 12.89
N ASP A 47 -15.98 22.71 13.69
CA ASP A 47 -16.57 22.95 15.03
C ASP A 47 -17.37 21.72 15.52
N ASP A 48 -16.85 20.50 15.46
CA ASP A 48 -17.41 19.42 16.29
C ASP A 48 -16.37 18.34 16.61
N ILE A 49 -15.82 18.39 17.83
CA ILE A 49 -15.04 17.29 18.40
C ILE A 49 -16.01 16.20 18.89
N SER A 50 -16.79 15.66 17.95
CA SER A 50 -17.71 14.56 18.23
C SER A 50 -16.95 13.25 18.13
N THR A 51 -16.78 12.61 19.29
CA THR A 51 -16.36 11.22 19.49
C THR A 51 -16.68 10.36 18.26
N THR A 52 -15.67 10.01 17.48
CA THR A 52 -15.81 9.13 16.32
C THR A 52 -16.06 7.72 16.81
N THR A 53 -17.33 7.41 17.07
CA THR A 53 -17.78 6.02 17.03
C THR A 53 -17.38 5.51 15.64
N PRO A 54 -16.55 4.46 15.52
CA PRO A 54 -16.21 3.92 14.21
C PRO A 54 -17.52 3.58 13.52
N LYS A 55 -17.82 4.28 12.42
CA LYS A 55 -18.84 3.80 11.49
C LYS A 55 -18.46 2.35 11.19
N PRO A 56 -19.39 1.38 11.32
CA PRO A 56 -19.10 0.01 10.94
C PRO A 56 -18.48 0.07 9.55
N ALA A 57 -17.28 -0.52 9.39
CA ALA A 57 -16.67 -0.62 8.08
C ALA A 57 -17.73 -1.17 7.12
N ASP A 58 -17.90 -0.51 5.97
CA ASP A 58 -18.73 -1.05 4.90
C ASP A 58 -18.31 -2.53 4.75
N PRO A 59 -19.23 -3.51 4.82
CA PRO A 59 -18.87 -4.92 4.68
C PRO A 59 -18.11 -5.20 3.37
N ASP A 60 -18.21 -4.30 2.39
CA ASP A 60 -17.49 -4.37 1.12
C ASP A 60 -16.21 -3.52 1.07
N TYR A 61 -15.75 -2.98 2.20
CA TYR A 61 -14.49 -2.22 2.28
C TYR A 61 -13.29 -3.15 2.08
N ILE A 62 -12.41 -2.78 1.16
CA ILE A 62 -11.19 -3.51 0.86
C ILE A 62 -9.99 -2.68 1.34
N ASP A 63 -9.20 -3.24 2.26
CA ASP A 63 -7.93 -2.67 2.70
C ASP A 63 -6.81 -3.06 1.71
N PHE A 64 -6.55 -2.19 0.73
CA PHE A 64 -5.51 -2.40 -0.27
C PHE A 64 -4.09 -2.34 0.28
N ASP A 65 -3.87 -1.69 1.42
CA ASP A 65 -2.55 -1.58 2.04
C ASP A 65 -2.19 -2.91 2.73
N GLU A 66 -3.15 -3.51 3.44
CA GLU A 66 -3.00 -4.86 3.99
C GLU A 66 -2.74 -5.88 2.88
N ILE A 67 -3.50 -5.82 1.78
CA ILE A 67 -3.34 -6.72 0.64
C ILE A 67 -1.96 -6.55 -0.02
N THR A 68 -1.51 -5.31 -0.17
CA THR A 68 -0.17 -5.00 -0.68
C THR A 68 0.89 -5.66 0.19
N HIS A 69 0.76 -5.55 1.52
CA HIS A 69 1.68 -6.19 2.46
C HIS A 69 1.67 -7.73 2.33
N ILE A 70 0.49 -8.34 2.29
CA ILE A 70 0.32 -9.80 2.13
C ILE A 70 0.97 -10.31 0.85
N CYS A 71 0.72 -9.63 -0.27
CA CYS A 71 1.23 -10.05 -1.57
C CYS A 71 2.72 -9.78 -1.73
N ASN A 72 3.23 -8.67 -1.19
CA ASN A 72 4.66 -8.37 -1.19
C ASN A 72 5.47 -9.36 -0.34
N ALA A 73 4.89 -9.86 0.77
CA ALA A 73 5.53 -10.90 1.58
C ALA A 73 5.75 -12.22 0.82
N SER A 74 4.92 -12.52 -0.18
CA SER A 74 5.04 -13.72 -1.01
C SER A 74 5.77 -13.48 -2.34
N PHE A 75 5.55 -12.31 -2.94
CA PHE A 75 6.02 -11.94 -4.27
C PHE A 75 6.55 -10.51 -4.23
N ILE A 76 7.84 -10.38 -3.93
CA ILE A 76 8.49 -9.08 -3.80
C ILE A 76 8.52 -8.41 -5.18
N THR A 77 7.76 -7.33 -5.33
CA THR A 77 7.77 -6.50 -6.53
C THR A 77 8.30 -5.10 -6.18
N PRO A 78 9.18 -4.50 -6.99
CA PRO A 78 9.56 -3.11 -6.83
C PRO A 78 8.36 -2.17 -6.92
N ILE A 79 8.27 -1.17 -6.04
CA ILE A 79 7.21 -0.15 -6.08
C ILE A 79 7.16 0.54 -7.45
N SER A 80 8.31 0.74 -8.11
CA SER A 80 8.37 1.29 -9.47
C SER A 80 7.59 0.46 -10.49
N ASN A 81 7.60 -0.87 -10.37
CA ASN A 81 6.82 -1.75 -11.24
C ASN A 81 5.32 -1.57 -10.97
N VAL A 82 4.93 -1.43 -9.70
CA VAL A 82 3.53 -1.16 -9.32
C VAL A 82 3.04 0.15 -9.91
N LEU A 83 3.79 1.23 -9.72
CA LEU A 83 3.44 2.55 -10.23
C LEU A 83 3.40 2.57 -11.77
N THR A 84 4.34 1.89 -12.42
CA THR A 84 4.37 1.80 -13.89
C THR A 84 3.16 1.03 -14.39
N PHE A 85 2.82 -0.10 -13.77
CA PHE A 85 1.66 -0.87 -14.17
C PHE A 85 0.35 -0.10 -13.95
N ASN A 86 0.19 0.59 -12.82
CA ASN A 86 -1.01 1.37 -12.53
C ASN A 86 -1.22 2.55 -13.50
N SER A 87 -0.15 3.06 -14.11
CA SER A 87 -0.21 4.18 -15.06
C SER A 87 -0.26 3.75 -16.53
N THR A 88 0.34 2.60 -16.87
CA THR A 88 0.51 2.17 -18.27
C THR A 88 -0.20 0.86 -18.60
N GLY A 89 -0.61 0.09 -17.60
CA GLY A 89 -1.11 -1.28 -17.76
C GLY A 89 -0.03 -2.28 -18.20
N SER A 90 1.26 -1.93 -18.10
CA SER A 90 2.37 -2.81 -18.51
C SER A 90 3.49 -2.84 -17.48
N LEU A 91 4.20 -3.97 -17.42
CA LEU A 91 5.42 -4.10 -16.63
C LEU A 91 6.61 -3.57 -17.43
N PRO A 92 7.66 -3.04 -16.77
CA PRO A 92 8.91 -2.69 -17.43
C PRO A 92 9.59 -3.89 -18.11
N ASP A 93 9.51 -5.07 -17.49
CA ASP A 93 9.93 -6.35 -18.05
C ASP A 93 8.70 -7.27 -18.17
N ASP A 94 8.32 -7.59 -19.41
CA ASP A 94 7.20 -8.49 -19.71
C ASP A 94 7.49 -9.96 -19.36
N ASN A 95 8.69 -10.31 -18.89
CA ASN A 95 9.03 -11.65 -18.41
C ASN A 95 9.12 -11.75 -16.87
N ASP A 96 8.92 -10.65 -16.15
CA ASP A 96 8.99 -10.62 -14.68
C ASP A 96 7.79 -11.37 -14.06
N THR A 97 7.98 -12.68 -13.92
CA THR A 97 6.95 -13.58 -13.40
C THR A 97 6.66 -13.30 -11.91
N THR A 98 7.61 -12.75 -11.17
CA THR A 98 7.40 -12.39 -9.76
C THR A 98 6.41 -11.23 -9.64
N SER A 99 6.58 -10.19 -10.46
CA SER A 99 5.61 -9.09 -10.55
C SER A 99 4.25 -9.57 -11.07
N MET A 100 4.22 -10.50 -12.03
CA MET A 100 2.96 -11.11 -12.49
C MET A 100 2.24 -11.84 -11.34
N CYS A 101 2.96 -12.61 -10.54
CA CYS A 101 2.41 -13.29 -9.36
C CYS A 101 1.91 -12.29 -8.32
N TYR A 102 2.63 -11.19 -8.10
CA TYR A 102 2.20 -10.12 -7.20
C TYR A 102 0.83 -9.55 -7.61
N PHE A 103 0.65 -9.18 -8.88
CA PHE A 103 -0.61 -8.62 -9.36
C PHE A 103 -1.76 -9.64 -9.34
N ARG A 104 -1.49 -10.90 -9.67
CA ARG A 104 -2.47 -11.97 -9.48
C ARG A 104 -2.88 -12.07 -8.00
N CYS A 105 -1.91 -12.13 -7.09
CA CYS A 105 -2.17 -12.20 -5.66
C CYS A 105 -3.02 -11.02 -5.20
N PHE A 106 -2.69 -9.81 -5.66
CA PHE A 106 -3.42 -8.60 -5.29
C PHE A 106 -4.90 -8.69 -5.68
N PHE A 107 -5.19 -9.13 -6.91
CA PHE A 107 -6.57 -9.32 -7.38
C PHE A 107 -7.28 -10.47 -6.67
N GLU A 108 -6.59 -11.55 -6.34
CA GLU A 108 -7.18 -12.67 -5.59
C GLU A 108 -7.48 -12.31 -4.13
N LYS A 109 -6.57 -11.60 -3.45
CA LYS A 109 -6.71 -11.23 -2.03
C LYS A 109 -7.64 -10.06 -1.79
N SER A 110 -7.82 -9.19 -2.77
CA SER A 110 -8.88 -8.16 -2.76
C SER A 110 -10.26 -8.72 -3.07
N GLY A 111 -10.37 -9.98 -3.52
CA GLY A 111 -11.65 -10.54 -3.99
C GLY A 111 -12.10 -9.98 -5.33
N LEU A 112 -11.27 -9.17 -6.01
CA LEU A 112 -11.52 -8.69 -7.38
C LEU A 112 -11.50 -9.83 -8.39
N MET A 113 -10.79 -10.92 -8.08
CA MET A 113 -10.72 -12.12 -8.89
C MET A 113 -10.76 -13.35 -7.98
N ASP A 114 -11.49 -14.38 -8.37
CA ASP A 114 -11.41 -15.70 -7.76
C ASP A 114 -11.28 -16.75 -8.86
N ASN A 115 -10.27 -17.61 -8.75
CA ASN A 115 -10.00 -18.68 -9.71
C ASN A 115 -10.10 -18.22 -11.19
N PHE A 116 -9.42 -17.13 -11.53
CA PHE A 116 -9.42 -16.52 -12.87
C PHE A 116 -10.77 -15.98 -13.36
N LYS A 117 -11.74 -15.79 -12.46
CA LYS A 117 -13.03 -15.13 -12.70
C LYS A 117 -13.10 -13.82 -11.97
N LEU A 118 -13.51 -12.76 -12.65
CA LEU A 118 -13.54 -11.41 -12.09
C LEU A 118 -14.85 -11.19 -11.33
N ASN A 119 -14.75 -10.61 -10.13
CA ASN A 119 -15.92 -10.11 -9.43
C ASN A 119 -16.36 -8.80 -10.07
N ALA A 120 -17.39 -8.88 -10.92
CA ALA A 120 -17.84 -7.75 -11.73
C ALA A 120 -18.39 -6.57 -10.91
N GLU A 121 -18.83 -6.80 -9.68
CA GLU A 121 -19.29 -5.73 -8.77
C GLU A 121 -18.10 -4.99 -8.17
N LEU A 122 -17.15 -5.73 -7.56
CA LEU A 122 -15.98 -5.14 -6.92
C LEU A 122 -15.03 -4.51 -7.93
N VAL A 123 -14.82 -5.14 -9.09
CA VAL A 123 -14.01 -4.57 -10.17
C VAL A 123 -14.59 -3.25 -10.64
N ARG A 124 -15.93 -3.14 -10.73
CA ARG A 124 -16.57 -1.87 -11.08
C ARG A 124 -16.49 -0.83 -9.97
N LYS A 125 -16.64 -1.25 -8.71
CA LYS A 125 -16.53 -0.35 -7.55
C LYS A 125 -15.12 0.25 -7.41
N TYR A 126 -14.08 -0.57 -7.60
CA TYR A 126 -12.72 -0.21 -7.18
C TYR A 126 -11.69 0.02 -8.29
N VAL A 127 -11.90 -0.51 -9.49
CA VAL A 127 -10.90 -0.44 -10.57
C VAL A 127 -11.44 0.27 -11.79
N TRP A 128 -12.64 -0.10 -12.23
CA TRP A 128 -13.19 0.29 -13.51
C TRP A 128 -14.71 0.56 -13.41
N PRO A 129 -15.13 1.77 -13.03
CA PRO A 129 -16.55 2.09 -12.83
C PRO A 129 -17.41 2.12 -14.10
N ALA A 130 -16.86 1.78 -15.28
CA ALA A 130 -17.64 1.74 -16.51
C ALA A 130 -18.43 0.42 -16.64
N THR A 131 -19.63 0.53 -17.20
CA THR A 131 -20.61 -0.56 -17.38
C THR A 131 -20.29 -1.54 -18.51
N GLY A 132 -19.07 -1.53 -19.04
CA GLY A 132 -18.72 -2.25 -20.27
C GLY A 132 -18.75 -3.78 -20.18
N ASP A 133 -18.88 -4.40 -21.35
CA ASP A 133 -18.86 -5.83 -21.69
C ASP A 133 -17.48 -6.49 -21.58
N SER A 134 -16.50 -5.80 -20.99
CA SER A 134 -15.09 -6.21 -21.07
C SER A 134 -14.67 -7.21 -19.99
N ILE A 135 -15.54 -7.52 -19.02
CA ILE A 135 -15.24 -8.52 -17.98
C ILE A 135 -14.99 -9.89 -18.61
N GLU A 136 -15.97 -10.42 -19.36
CA GLU A 136 -15.83 -11.72 -20.04
C GLU A 136 -14.67 -11.72 -21.04
N TYR A 137 -14.48 -10.60 -21.74
CA TYR A 137 -13.34 -10.42 -22.64
C TYR A 137 -11.99 -10.52 -21.90
N CYS A 138 -11.86 -9.87 -20.74
CA CYS A 138 -10.63 -9.91 -19.96
C CYS A 138 -10.38 -11.27 -19.32
N GLU A 139 -11.41 -11.97 -18.86
CA GLU A 139 -11.30 -13.35 -18.41
C GLU A 139 -10.77 -14.27 -19.53
N SER A 140 -11.23 -14.07 -20.77
CA SER A 140 -10.78 -14.85 -21.93
C SER A 140 -9.30 -14.64 -22.29
N GLN A 141 -8.66 -13.57 -21.81
CA GLN A 141 -7.23 -13.35 -22.01
C GLN A 141 -6.38 -14.32 -21.18
N GLY A 142 -6.92 -14.81 -20.06
CA GLY A 142 -6.30 -15.85 -19.25
C GLY A 142 -6.48 -17.23 -19.89
N LYS A 143 -5.74 -17.51 -20.96
CA LYS A 143 -5.80 -18.76 -21.72
C LYS A 143 -5.80 -19.99 -20.81
N GLU A 144 -6.77 -20.88 -20.97
CA GLU A 144 -6.87 -22.11 -20.18
C GLU A 144 -5.69 -23.06 -20.41
N THR A 145 -5.01 -22.95 -21.54
CA THR A 145 -3.80 -23.71 -21.87
C THR A 145 -2.55 -23.23 -21.12
N GLU A 146 -2.61 -22.06 -20.48
CA GLU A 146 -1.49 -21.54 -19.68
C GLU A 146 -1.45 -22.28 -18.33
N THR A 147 -0.35 -22.98 -18.09
CA THR A 147 -0.15 -23.79 -16.88
C THR A 147 0.38 -22.97 -15.72
N ASN A 148 1.07 -21.86 -16.00
CA ASN A 148 1.55 -20.94 -14.98
C ASN A 148 0.41 -20.01 -14.56
N GLY A 149 -0.12 -20.25 -13.36
CA GLY A 149 -1.22 -19.44 -12.82
C GLY A 149 -0.88 -17.95 -12.73
N CYS A 150 0.37 -17.55 -12.47
CA CYS A 150 0.75 -16.14 -12.41
C CYS A 150 0.66 -15.46 -13.78
N ILE A 151 1.16 -16.11 -14.84
CA ILE A 151 1.07 -15.59 -16.21
C ILE A 151 -0.41 -15.49 -16.62
N ARG A 152 -1.18 -16.55 -16.35
CA ARG A 152 -2.61 -16.61 -16.67
C ARG A 152 -3.40 -15.50 -15.96
N GLY A 153 -3.23 -15.38 -14.65
CA GLY A 153 -3.90 -14.36 -13.84
C GLY A 153 -3.49 -12.95 -14.24
N PHE A 154 -2.19 -12.73 -14.46
CA PHE A 154 -1.69 -11.44 -14.90
C PHE A 154 -2.24 -11.01 -16.26
N ALA A 155 -2.46 -11.92 -17.22
CA ALA A 155 -3.08 -11.58 -18.50
C ALA A 155 -4.48 -10.99 -18.33
N ILE A 156 -5.27 -11.53 -17.39
CA ILE A 156 -6.60 -11.01 -17.03
C ILE A 156 -6.46 -9.63 -16.39
N VAL A 157 -5.60 -9.50 -15.37
CA VAL A 157 -5.36 -8.25 -14.64
C VAL A 157 -4.87 -7.14 -15.58
N LYS A 158 -3.95 -7.44 -16.49
CA LYS A 158 -3.44 -6.55 -17.53
C LYS A 158 -4.57 -6.03 -18.42
N CYS A 159 -5.48 -6.91 -18.86
CA CYS A 159 -6.64 -6.49 -19.65
C CYS A 159 -7.55 -5.54 -18.87
N VAL A 160 -7.88 -5.87 -17.60
CA VAL A 160 -8.72 -5.02 -16.75
C VAL A 160 -8.11 -3.63 -16.59
N MET A 161 -6.80 -3.58 -16.30
CA MET A 161 -6.13 -2.30 -16.06
C MET A 161 -6.02 -1.45 -17.33
N LEU A 162 -5.76 -2.07 -18.49
CA LEU A 162 -5.78 -1.36 -19.77
C LEU A 162 -7.17 -0.79 -20.07
N ARG A 163 -8.25 -1.54 -19.81
CA ARG A 163 -9.62 -1.05 -19.98
C ARG A 163 -9.93 0.12 -19.04
N ALA A 164 -9.51 0.04 -17.78
CA ALA A 164 -9.66 1.13 -16.82
C ALA A 164 -8.97 2.41 -17.31
N LEU A 165 -7.74 2.29 -17.82
CA LEU A 165 -6.97 3.41 -18.34
C LEU A 165 -7.57 3.99 -19.63
N THR A 166 -8.05 3.15 -20.55
CA THR A 166 -8.70 3.65 -21.78
C THR A 166 -9.99 4.40 -21.47
N ASP A 167 -10.79 3.88 -20.54
CA ASP A 167 -12.08 4.47 -20.22
C ASP A 167 -11.95 5.76 -19.42
N ALA A 168 -10.99 5.83 -18.49
CA ALA A 168 -10.64 7.06 -17.79
C ALA A 168 -10.22 8.18 -18.75
N ARG A 169 -9.50 7.84 -19.83
CA ARG A 169 -9.12 8.81 -20.88
C ARG A 169 -10.30 9.25 -21.75
N ASN A 170 -11.28 8.37 -21.96
CA ASN A 170 -12.44 8.64 -22.81
C ASN A 170 -13.58 9.36 -22.07
N LYS A 171 -13.61 9.31 -20.73
CA LYS A 171 -14.48 10.09 -19.86
C LYS A 171 -13.63 10.87 -18.87
N PRO A 172 -13.01 12.00 -19.27
CA PRO A 172 -12.33 12.85 -18.30
C PRO A 172 -13.36 13.20 -17.22
N THR A 173 -13.02 12.87 -15.98
CA THR A 173 -13.78 13.24 -14.78
C THR A 173 -14.09 14.73 -14.88
N VAL A 174 -15.39 15.06 -14.96
CA VAL A 174 -15.90 16.44 -14.88
C VAL A 174 -15.78 16.97 -13.46
#